data_AF-A0A952V1L7-F1
#
_entry.id   AF-A0A952V1L7-F1
#
_cell.length_a   1.000
_cell.length_b   1.000
_cell.length_c   1.000
_cell.angle_alpha   90.00
_cell.angle_beta   90.00
_cell.angle_gamma   90.00
#
_symmetry.space_group_name_H-M   'P 1'
#
loop_
_entity.id
_entity.type
_entity.pdbx_description
1 polymer ?
#
loop_
_entity_poly.entity_id
_entity_poly.type
_entity_poly.pdbx_seq_one_letter_code
_entity_poly.pdbx_strand_id
1 'polypeptide(L)'
;MVRKLALLGALVVSTLAVACVAPASEEEEMGDTESAQTGSALRAVDVIVSAKKTGENYEARAYPVDDVDQDGRIELYNAPIYNVYVDGINAAGKRERRTWKTPRYMPYNNPAGPLYDNHYKTVGFVTAGLSNVPRFAVSTYKPDYQVQNRFSPFGGAIVVKGAFYIHAGPASVDDYGWGSAGCVEIIGNYDDFKNDILELAGSPAANGSPRTINDGIGALIRARKLFVTYEAAARPNLRASLSRQLSSLDEPETLNVEEPIADEPVAQ
;
A
#
# COMPACT_ATOMS: atom_id res chain seq x y z
N MET A 1 25.72 6.57 67.74
CA MET A 1 26.73 7.53 68.27
C MET A 1 27.85 7.66 67.26
N VAL A 2 28.40 8.88 67.03
CA VAL A 2 29.66 9.20 66.28
C VAL A 2 29.72 8.65 64.83
N ARG A 3 29.65 9.41 63.71
CA ARG A 3 30.12 10.74 63.27
C ARG A 3 31.64 10.88 62.98
N LYS A 4 32.00 10.83 61.69
CA LYS A 4 33.14 11.49 61.00
C LYS A 4 32.58 11.91 59.61
N LEU A 5 32.61 13.14 59.07
CA LEU A 5 33.67 14.14 58.86
C LEU A 5 34.89 13.55 58.12
N ALA A 6 35.53 14.14 57.10
CA ALA A 6 35.34 15.39 56.32
C ALA A 6 36.22 15.29 55.02
N LEU A 7 36.47 16.26 54.12
CA LEU A 7 36.09 17.68 53.96
C LEU A 7 36.35 18.14 52.49
N LEU A 8 35.56 19.10 51.95
CA LEU A 8 35.92 20.02 50.83
C LEU A 8 36.19 19.43 49.41
N GLY A 9 36.07 20.19 48.32
CA GLY A 9 35.89 21.65 48.24
C GLY A 9 35.13 22.18 47.01
N ALA A 10 34.81 23.47 47.08
CA ALA A 10 33.97 24.20 46.14
C ALA A 10 34.81 25.10 45.20
N LEU A 11 34.20 25.51 44.08
CA LEU A 11 34.55 26.77 43.43
C LEU A 11 33.28 27.45 42.90
N VAL A 12 33.07 28.70 43.28
CA VAL A 12 31.97 29.57 42.84
C VAL A 12 32.53 30.96 42.52
N VAL A 13 32.41 31.38 41.25
CA VAL A 13 32.44 32.76 40.73
C VAL A 13 31.71 32.68 39.37
N SER A 14 30.59 33.32 39.02
CA SER A 14 29.82 34.50 39.47
C SER A 14 30.24 35.89 38.94
N THR A 15 29.62 36.28 37.82
CA THR A 15 29.32 37.66 37.33
C THR A 15 28.22 37.51 36.25
N LEU A 16 27.00 38.09 36.28
CA LEU A 16 26.61 39.51 36.18
C LEU A 16 27.30 40.23 34.99
N ALA A 17 26.64 40.96 34.08
CA ALA A 17 25.22 41.20 33.74
C ALA A 17 25.16 41.36 32.18
N VAL A 18 24.05 41.62 31.49
CA VAL A 18 23.30 42.90 31.38
C VAL A 18 22.08 42.62 30.48
N ALA A 19 20.93 43.24 30.76
CA ALA A 19 19.80 43.28 29.83
C ALA A 19 19.91 44.49 28.89
N CYS A 20 19.63 44.30 27.59
CA CYS A 20 19.42 45.41 26.66
C CYS A 20 18.03 45.32 26.02
N VAL A 21 17.38 46.48 25.99
CA VAL A 21 16.05 46.73 25.43
C VAL A 21 16.14 46.88 23.91
N ALA A 22 15.08 46.54 23.18
CA ALA A 22 14.97 46.73 21.74
C ALA A 22 14.88 48.22 21.33
N PRO A 23 15.13 48.54 20.06
CA PRO A 23 14.38 49.54 19.33
C PRO A 23 13.38 48.89 18.36
N ALA A 24 12.34 49.63 18.00
CA ALA A 24 11.40 49.30 16.92
C ALA A 24 11.45 50.40 15.85
N SER A 25 11.71 49.99 14.62
CA SER A 25 11.49 50.62 13.30
C SER A 25 12.26 49.74 12.28
N GLU A 26 11.97 49.67 10.99
CA GLU A 26 11.07 50.42 10.11
C GLU A 26 10.27 49.46 9.20
N GLU A 27 9.35 50.02 8.41
CA GLU A 27 8.58 49.30 7.39
C GLU A 27 9.44 49.01 6.15
N GLU A 28 9.46 47.76 5.66
CA GLU A 28 9.72 47.48 4.24
C GLU A 28 8.57 46.65 3.66
N GLU A 29 7.64 47.36 3.04
CA GLU A 29 6.61 46.82 2.17
C GLU A 29 7.27 46.39 0.84
N MET A 30 7.74 45.15 0.77
CA MET A 30 7.97 44.47 -0.52
C MET A 30 6.87 43.44 -0.75
N GLY A 31 5.85 43.87 -1.47
CA GLY A 31 4.89 42.95 -2.06
C GLY A 31 5.55 42.17 -3.20
N ASP A 32 5.32 40.87 -3.22
CA ASP A 32 5.07 40.18 -4.48
C ASP A 32 3.72 39.48 -4.37
N THR A 33 2.75 40.04 -5.10
CA THR A 33 1.41 39.47 -5.26
C THR A 33 1.50 38.21 -6.12
N GLU A 34 1.65 37.04 -5.50
CA GLU A 34 1.48 35.75 -6.20
C GLU A 34 -0.02 35.49 -6.48
N SER A 35 -0.60 36.27 -7.39
CA SER A 35 -2.00 36.16 -7.83
C SER A 35 -2.10 36.10 -9.36
N ALA A 36 -1.67 34.97 -9.95
CA ALA A 36 -1.98 34.63 -11.34
C ALA A 36 -2.01 33.10 -11.57
N GLN A 37 -3.09 32.50 -11.10
CA GLN A 37 -3.60 31.16 -11.40
C GLN A 37 -3.23 30.61 -12.81
N THR A 38 -2.20 29.77 -12.89
CA THR A 38 -1.88 28.94 -14.07
C THR A 38 -1.45 27.54 -13.64
N GLY A 39 -2.34 26.55 -13.85
CA GLY A 39 -2.06 25.11 -13.69
C GLY A 39 -1.50 24.65 -12.33
N SER A 40 -2.36 24.28 -11.38
CA SER A 40 -1.95 23.71 -10.09
C SER A 40 -0.95 22.56 -10.26
N ALA A 41 0.31 22.78 -9.88
CA ALA A 41 1.33 21.75 -9.87
C ALA A 41 0.91 20.62 -8.92
N LEU A 42 0.98 19.37 -9.38
CA LEU A 42 0.52 18.21 -8.62
C LEU A 42 1.24 18.11 -7.27
N ARG A 43 0.45 17.95 -6.19
CA ARG A 43 0.93 17.80 -4.82
C ARG A 43 1.41 16.38 -4.57
N ALA A 44 2.33 16.23 -3.61
CA ALA A 44 2.82 14.91 -3.21
C ALA A 44 1.76 14.16 -2.41
N VAL A 45 1.65 12.85 -2.65
CA VAL A 45 0.74 11.94 -1.95
C VAL A 45 1.49 10.66 -1.56
N ASP A 46 1.23 10.18 -0.35
CA ASP A 46 1.84 9.01 0.25
C ASP A 46 0.81 7.90 0.42
N VAL A 47 1.05 6.74 -0.21
CA VAL A 47 0.31 5.50 0.02
C VAL A 47 1.09 4.63 1.00
N ILE A 48 0.51 4.36 2.17
CA ILE A 48 1.17 3.68 3.28
C ILE A 48 0.45 2.37 3.57
N VAL A 49 1.06 1.25 3.20
CA VAL A 49 0.60 -0.09 3.57
C VAL A 49 1.04 -0.34 5.02
N SER A 50 0.09 -0.24 5.95
CA SER A 50 0.40 -0.17 7.39
C SER A 50 0.73 -1.54 8.00
N ALA A 51 1.37 -1.52 9.17
CA ALA A 51 1.47 -2.66 10.07
C ALA A 51 0.22 -2.83 10.95
N LYS A 52 -0.67 -1.81 11.00
CA LYS A 52 -1.89 -1.83 11.81
C LYS A 52 -2.95 -2.72 11.16
N LYS A 53 -3.26 -3.86 11.80
CA LYS A 53 -4.42 -4.70 11.48
C LYS A 53 -5.75 -3.97 11.77
N THR A 54 -6.81 -4.31 11.06
CA THR A 54 -8.17 -3.82 11.38
C THR A 54 -8.87 -4.63 12.47
N GLY A 55 -8.47 -5.90 12.63
CA GLY A 55 -9.14 -6.89 13.48
C GLY A 55 -9.98 -7.89 12.69
N GLU A 56 -10.22 -7.61 11.40
CA GLU A 56 -10.91 -8.50 10.46
C GLU A 56 -9.92 -9.48 9.80
N ASN A 57 -10.46 -10.58 9.28
CA ASN A 57 -9.76 -11.48 8.37
C ASN A 57 -10.54 -11.59 7.06
N TYR A 58 -9.84 -11.94 5.99
CA TYR A 58 -10.37 -12.25 4.68
C TYR A 58 -10.18 -13.74 4.39
N GLU A 59 -11.16 -14.41 3.78
CA GLU A 59 -11.05 -15.83 3.40
C GLU A 59 -10.32 -15.99 2.05
N ALA A 60 -8.99 -16.09 2.11
CA ALA A 60 -8.11 -16.15 0.94
C ALA A 60 -7.82 -17.58 0.48
N ARG A 61 -7.69 -17.78 -0.83
CA ARG A 61 -7.14 -19.01 -1.43
C ARG A 61 -5.64 -18.96 -1.56
N ALA A 62 -5.01 -20.13 -1.45
CA ALA A 62 -3.62 -20.28 -1.86
C ALA A 62 -3.49 -20.07 -3.38
N TYR A 63 -2.35 -19.54 -3.83
CA TYR A 63 -2.10 -19.28 -5.26
C TYR A 63 -0.64 -19.63 -5.59
N PRO A 64 -0.31 -20.20 -6.77
CA PRO A 64 -1.20 -20.57 -7.86
C PRO A 64 -2.09 -21.81 -7.62
N VAL A 65 -1.74 -22.70 -6.69
CA VAL A 65 -2.52 -23.95 -6.44
C VAL A 65 -3.30 -23.85 -5.14
N ASP A 66 -4.63 -23.88 -5.25
CA ASP A 66 -5.59 -23.67 -4.16
C ASP A 66 -6.16 -24.94 -3.51
N ASP A 67 -5.89 -26.12 -4.09
CA ASP A 67 -5.98 -27.46 -3.48
C ASP A 67 -4.60 -27.87 -2.94
N VAL A 68 -4.35 -27.60 -1.66
CA VAL A 68 -3.03 -27.69 -1.02
C VAL A 68 -2.73 -29.10 -0.53
N ASP A 69 -3.73 -29.87 -0.09
CA ASP A 69 -3.57 -31.26 0.35
C ASP A 69 -3.93 -32.34 -0.70
N GLN A 70 -4.46 -31.93 -1.85
CA GLN A 70 -4.82 -32.77 -3.01
C GLN A 70 -6.01 -33.70 -2.75
N ASP A 71 -6.97 -33.28 -1.91
CA ASP A 71 -8.24 -33.98 -1.67
C ASP A 71 -9.37 -33.61 -2.67
N GLY A 72 -9.11 -32.68 -3.60
CA GLY A 72 -10.07 -32.21 -4.60
C GLY A 72 -10.95 -31.03 -4.13
N ARG A 73 -10.56 -30.38 -3.03
CA ARG A 73 -11.24 -29.21 -2.44
C ARG A 73 -10.30 -28.02 -2.37
N ILE A 74 -10.91 -26.85 -2.22
CA ILE A 74 -10.20 -25.58 -2.19
C ILE A 74 -10.10 -25.10 -0.74
N GLU A 75 -8.89 -24.91 -0.22
CA GLU A 75 -8.71 -24.36 1.14
C GLU A 75 -8.81 -22.84 1.19
N LEU A 76 -9.67 -22.35 2.08
CA LEU A 76 -9.74 -20.93 2.45
C LEU A 76 -9.00 -20.69 3.76
N TYR A 77 -8.12 -19.70 3.78
CA TYR A 77 -7.30 -19.31 4.93
C TYR A 77 -7.67 -17.92 5.43
N ASN A 78 -7.73 -17.75 6.75
CA ASN A 78 -7.98 -16.45 7.39
C ASN A 78 -6.77 -15.50 7.26
N ALA A 79 -6.71 -14.72 6.18
CA ALA A 79 -5.71 -13.70 5.93
C ALA A 79 -6.04 -12.40 6.71
N PRO A 80 -5.19 -11.94 7.65
CA PRO A 80 -5.49 -10.73 8.42
C PRO A 80 -5.52 -9.47 7.55
N ILE A 81 -6.53 -8.63 7.75
CA ILE A 81 -6.68 -7.36 7.05
C ILE A 81 -5.88 -6.25 7.75
N TYR A 82 -5.20 -5.44 6.94
CA TYR A 82 -4.40 -4.28 7.35
C TYR A 82 -4.99 -2.99 6.80
N ASN A 83 -4.70 -1.89 7.47
CA ASN A 83 -5.04 -0.56 6.98
C ASN A 83 -4.06 -0.15 5.86
N VAL A 84 -4.57 0.51 4.84
CA VAL A 84 -3.78 1.31 3.88
C VAL A 84 -4.18 2.76 4.07
N TYR A 85 -3.20 3.66 4.19
CA TYR A 85 -3.47 5.10 4.30
C TYR A 85 -3.11 5.81 3.00
N VAL A 86 -3.94 6.77 2.60
CA VAL A 86 -3.60 7.76 1.57
C VAL A 86 -3.47 9.11 2.26
N ASP A 87 -2.23 9.59 2.37
CA ASP A 87 -1.85 10.83 3.06
C ASP A 87 -1.52 11.92 2.04
N GLY A 88 -2.05 13.13 2.25
CA GLY A 88 -1.74 14.27 1.39
C GLY A 88 -2.27 15.60 1.90
N ILE A 89 -2.41 16.56 0.99
CA ILE A 89 -2.92 17.90 1.26
C ILE A 89 -4.19 18.12 0.44
N ASN A 90 -5.31 18.33 1.12
CA ASN A 90 -6.61 18.55 0.45
C ASN A 90 -6.70 19.95 -0.18
N ALA A 91 -7.81 20.23 -0.88
CA ALA A 91 -8.02 21.50 -1.58
C ALA A 91 -8.03 22.74 -0.65
N ALA A 92 -8.29 22.56 0.65
CA ALA A 92 -8.25 23.62 1.67
C ALA A 92 -6.85 23.79 2.30
N GLY A 93 -5.80 23.17 1.74
CA GLY A 93 -4.43 23.25 2.26
C GLY A 93 -4.18 22.43 3.53
N LYS A 94 -5.15 21.64 3.99
CA LYS A 94 -5.07 20.86 5.23
C LYS A 94 -4.48 19.47 4.96
N ARG A 95 -3.65 18.97 5.89
CA ARG A 95 -3.25 17.54 5.91
C ARG A 95 -4.47 16.66 6.15
N GLU A 96 -4.61 15.65 5.31
CA GLU A 96 -5.70 14.68 5.33
C GLU A 96 -5.15 13.26 5.16
N ARG A 97 -5.80 12.31 5.83
CA ARG A 97 -5.51 10.87 5.76
C ARG A 97 -6.80 10.15 5.46
N ARG A 98 -6.84 9.43 4.34
CA ARG A 98 -7.95 8.53 3.99
C ARG A 98 -7.54 7.09 4.26
N THR A 99 -8.49 6.23 4.62
CA THR A 99 -8.21 4.88 5.14
C THR A 99 -8.92 3.82 4.32
N TRP A 100 -8.14 2.87 3.84
CA TRP A 100 -8.52 1.72 3.03
C TRP A 100 -8.11 0.42 3.73
N LYS A 101 -8.53 -0.72 3.18
CA LYS A 101 -8.26 -2.06 3.72
C LYS A 101 -7.59 -2.94 2.68
N THR A 102 -6.75 -3.89 3.13
CA THR A 102 -6.11 -4.89 2.26
C THR A 102 -5.75 -6.17 3.02
N PRO A 103 -5.86 -7.36 2.43
CA PRO A 103 -5.06 -8.50 2.86
C PRO A 103 -3.61 -8.27 2.41
N ARG A 104 -2.76 -7.85 3.35
CA ARG A 104 -1.34 -7.55 3.07
C ARG A 104 -0.49 -8.79 2.80
N TYR A 105 -0.92 -9.93 3.33
CA TYR A 105 -0.24 -11.21 3.21
C TYR A 105 -1.25 -12.26 2.80
N MET A 106 -0.93 -13.01 1.76
CA MET A 106 -1.79 -14.04 1.19
C MET A 106 -1.12 -15.42 1.30
N PRO A 107 -1.90 -16.50 1.39
CA PRO A 107 -1.36 -17.84 1.29
C PRO A 107 -0.89 -18.04 -0.15
N TYR A 108 0.32 -18.57 -0.30
CA TYR A 108 0.89 -18.95 -1.59
C TYR A 108 1.24 -20.42 -1.52
N ASN A 109 0.95 -21.16 -2.59
CA ASN A 109 1.30 -22.57 -2.72
C ASN A 109 1.61 -22.89 -4.17
N ASN A 110 2.84 -23.33 -4.43
CA ASN A 110 3.25 -23.90 -5.70
C ASN A 110 3.95 -25.24 -5.40
N PRO A 111 3.21 -26.36 -5.38
CA PRO A 111 3.72 -27.65 -4.95
C PRO A 111 4.84 -28.15 -5.88
N ALA A 112 5.73 -28.99 -5.37
CA ALA A 112 6.63 -29.74 -6.23
C ALA A 112 5.87 -30.87 -6.94
N GLY A 113 6.24 -31.19 -8.18
CA GLY A 113 5.65 -32.31 -8.93
C GLY A 113 4.69 -31.84 -10.04
N PRO A 114 3.64 -32.62 -10.38
CA PRO A 114 2.82 -32.38 -11.57
C PRO A 114 2.05 -31.04 -11.60
N LEU A 115 1.75 -30.48 -10.43
CA LEU A 115 1.03 -29.21 -10.27
C LEU A 115 1.98 -28.00 -10.09
N TYR A 116 3.27 -28.16 -10.39
CA TYR A 116 4.26 -27.08 -10.30
C TYR A 116 4.10 -26.09 -11.46
N ASP A 117 3.81 -24.83 -11.13
CA ASP A 117 3.82 -23.72 -12.08
C ASP A 117 5.25 -23.15 -12.22
N ASN A 118 5.76 -23.14 -13.46
CA ASN A 118 7.11 -22.68 -13.76
C ASN A 118 7.27 -21.15 -13.81
N HIS A 119 6.17 -20.38 -13.89
CA HIS A 119 6.20 -18.93 -13.78
C HIS A 119 6.60 -18.47 -12.36
N TYR A 120 6.28 -19.27 -11.33
CA TYR A 120 6.52 -18.92 -9.93
C TYR A 120 7.68 -19.71 -9.30
N LYS A 121 8.77 -19.00 -8.98
CA LYS A 121 10.04 -19.61 -8.53
C LYS A 121 10.07 -20.13 -7.08
N THR A 122 9.03 -19.88 -6.28
CA THR A 122 8.98 -20.33 -4.88
C THR A 122 8.28 -21.68 -4.83
N VAL A 123 8.90 -22.71 -4.24
CA VAL A 123 8.30 -24.04 -4.11
C VAL A 123 7.68 -24.22 -2.71
N GLY A 124 6.49 -24.82 -2.68
CA GLY A 124 5.72 -25.16 -1.47
C GLY A 124 4.87 -24.01 -0.93
N PHE A 125 4.21 -24.28 0.21
CA PHE A 125 3.35 -23.32 0.88
C PHE A 125 4.17 -22.27 1.66
N VAL A 126 3.95 -20.97 1.38
CA VAL A 126 4.50 -19.85 2.15
C VAL A 126 3.46 -18.74 2.36
N THR A 127 3.71 -17.87 3.34
CA THR A 127 2.99 -16.59 3.47
C THR A 127 3.67 -15.54 2.59
N ALA A 128 3.05 -15.26 1.44
CA ALA A 128 3.54 -14.26 0.49
C ALA A 128 3.21 -12.83 0.94
N GLY A 129 3.96 -11.85 0.45
CA GLY A 129 3.80 -10.43 0.77
C GLY A 129 5.06 -9.75 1.31
N LEU A 130 5.13 -8.43 1.10
CA LEU A 130 6.25 -7.58 1.48
C LEU A 130 6.16 -7.13 2.95
N SER A 131 7.16 -7.51 3.77
CA SER A 131 7.17 -7.20 5.20
C SER A 131 7.67 -5.80 5.54
N ASN A 132 8.45 -5.16 4.67
CA ASN A 132 8.93 -3.78 4.83
C ASN A 132 9.38 -3.24 3.47
N VAL A 133 9.03 -1.99 3.15
CA VAL A 133 9.52 -1.25 1.98
C VAL A 133 9.71 0.20 2.41
N PRO A 134 10.96 0.71 2.46
CA PRO A 134 11.21 2.12 2.74
C PRO A 134 10.51 3.02 1.73
N ARG A 135 10.08 4.21 2.16
CA ARG A 135 9.40 5.21 1.32
C ARG A 135 10.18 5.48 0.02
N PHE A 136 9.55 5.26 -1.12
CA PHE A 136 10.12 5.54 -2.45
C PHE A 136 9.11 6.25 -3.34
N ALA A 137 9.61 7.02 -4.31
CA ALA A 137 8.77 7.58 -5.37
C ALA A 137 8.47 6.48 -6.39
N VAL A 138 7.19 6.24 -6.68
CA VAL A 138 6.77 5.24 -7.67
C VAL A 138 7.29 5.65 -9.05
N SER A 139 7.86 4.69 -9.79
CA SER A 139 8.41 4.91 -11.14
C SER A 139 7.52 4.41 -12.27
N THR A 140 6.60 3.48 -11.98
CA THR A 140 5.92 2.69 -13.01
C THR A 140 4.47 2.44 -12.63
N TYR A 141 3.60 2.61 -13.63
CA TYR A 141 2.17 2.31 -13.57
C TYR A 141 1.81 1.40 -14.74
N LYS A 142 0.96 0.40 -14.51
CA LYS A 142 0.39 -0.44 -15.57
C LYS A 142 -1.11 -0.10 -15.66
N PRO A 143 -1.55 0.85 -16.50
CA PRO A 143 -2.94 1.32 -16.52
C PRO A 143 -3.92 0.23 -16.95
N ASP A 144 -3.51 -0.63 -17.87
CA ASP A 144 -4.32 -1.72 -18.43
C ASP A 144 -4.13 -3.06 -17.66
N TYR A 145 -3.53 -3.03 -16.47
CA TYR A 145 -3.38 -4.24 -15.66
C TYR A 145 -4.75 -4.77 -15.23
N GLN A 146 -5.01 -6.03 -15.57
CA GLN A 146 -6.15 -6.80 -15.09
C GLN A 146 -5.68 -7.84 -14.07
N VAL A 147 -6.49 -8.08 -13.05
CA VAL A 147 -6.27 -9.13 -12.07
C VAL A 147 -6.43 -10.49 -12.75
N GLN A 148 -5.47 -11.40 -12.55
CA GLN A 148 -5.40 -12.67 -13.29
C GLN A 148 -6.12 -13.83 -12.57
N ASN A 149 -6.12 -13.85 -11.24
CA ASN A 149 -6.72 -14.94 -10.45
C ASN A 149 -8.24 -14.79 -10.27
N ARG A 150 -8.80 -13.59 -10.44
CA ARG A 150 -10.24 -13.33 -10.34
C ARG A 150 -10.62 -12.05 -11.07
N PHE A 151 -11.83 -12.01 -11.63
CA PHE A 151 -12.31 -10.82 -12.33
C PHE A 151 -12.45 -9.61 -11.38
N SER A 152 -11.90 -8.48 -11.81
CA SER A 152 -12.14 -7.14 -11.26
C SER A 152 -12.68 -6.24 -12.38
N PRO A 153 -13.75 -5.45 -12.15
CA PRO A 153 -14.15 -4.41 -13.10
C PRO A 153 -13.17 -3.21 -13.12
N PHE A 154 -12.29 -3.10 -12.12
CA PHE A 154 -11.33 -2.01 -11.98
C PHE A 154 -9.95 -2.45 -12.49
N GLY A 155 -9.43 -1.74 -13.49
CA GLY A 155 -8.07 -1.93 -14.01
C GLY A 155 -7.03 -1.04 -13.32
N GLY A 156 -5.76 -1.38 -13.52
CA GLY A 156 -4.61 -0.57 -13.14
C GLY A 156 -3.78 -1.16 -12.00
N ALA A 157 -2.46 -0.99 -12.06
CA ALA A 157 -1.55 -1.40 -10.99
C ALA A 157 -0.41 -0.39 -10.75
N ILE A 158 -0.22 -0.03 -9.48
CA ILE A 158 0.94 0.71 -8.99
C ILE A 158 2.07 -0.29 -8.76
N VAL A 159 3.20 -0.13 -9.45
CA VAL A 159 4.34 -1.05 -9.31
C VAL A 159 5.18 -0.68 -8.10
N VAL A 160 5.43 -1.65 -7.22
CA VAL A 160 6.16 -1.43 -5.97
C VAL A 160 7.60 -1.93 -6.05
N LYS A 161 7.80 -3.24 -6.29
CA LYS A 161 9.15 -3.83 -6.38
C LYS A 161 9.08 -5.14 -7.15
N GLY A 162 9.81 -5.25 -8.27
CA GLY A 162 9.76 -6.45 -9.11
C GLY A 162 8.33 -6.73 -9.57
N ALA A 163 7.83 -7.93 -9.28
CA ALA A 163 6.45 -8.36 -9.59
C ALA A 163 5.40 -7.99 -8.52
N PHE A 164 5.77 -7.26 -7.46
CA PHE A 164 4.82 -6.84 -6.41
C PHE A 164 4.13 -5.53 -6.78
N TYR A 165 2.80 -5.54 -6.74
CA TYR A 165 1.93 -4.43 -7.14
C TYR A 165 0.94 -4.06 -6.02
N ILE A 166 0.36 -2.86 -6.12
CA ILE A 166 -0.91 -2.48 -5.48
C ILE A 166 -1.96 -2.40 -6.61
N HIS A 167 -3.06 -3.14 -6.48
CA HIS A 167 -4.14 -3.21 -7.47
C HIS A 167 -5.50 -3.47 -6.82
N ALA A 168 -6.56 -3.57 -7.64
CA ALA A 168 -7.90 -3.92 -7.22
C ALA A 168 -7.96 -5.28 -6.51
N GLY A 169 -8.78 -5.36 -5.47
CA GLY A 169 -8.99 -6.55 -4.65
C GLY A 169 -10.46 -6.95 -4.54
N PRO A 170 -10.80 -7.74 -3.51
CA PRO A 170 -12.18 -8.12 -3.19
C PRO A 170 -13.10 -6.91 -3.03
N ALA A 171 -14.36 -7.03 -3.46
CA ALA A 171 -15.33 -5.93 -3.35
C ALA A 171 -15.69 -5.58 -1.89
N SER A 172 -15.58 -6.54 -0.97
CA SER A 172 -15.75 -6.35 0.47
C SER A 172 -14.93 -7.38 1.26
N VAL A 173 -14.93 -7.28 2.59
CA VAL A 173 -14.35 -8.29 3.49
C VAL A 173 -15.16 -9.60 3.51
N ASP A 174 -16.44 -9.55 3.14
CA ASP A 174 -17.35 -10.71 3.14
C ASP A 174 -17.32 -11.51 1.81
N ASP A 175 -16.59 -11.00 0.79
CA ASP A 175 -16.18 -11.80 -0.36
C ASP A 175 -15.11 -12.83 0.08
N TYR A 176 -14.83 -13.83 -0.75
CA TYR A 176 -13.84 -14.87 -0.46
C TYR A 176 -13.22 -15.38 -1.76
N GLY A 177 -12.12 -16.13 -1.63
CA GLY A 177 -11.54 -16.87 -2.74
C GLY A 177 -10.53 -16.10 -3.59
N TRP A 178 -10.24 -14.84 -3.28
CA TRP A 178 -9.09 -14.17 -3.87
C TRP A 178 -7.78 -14.77 -3.33
N GLY A 179 -6.76 -14.84 -4.19
CA GLY A 179 -5.46 -15.46 -3.92
C GLY A 179 -4.38 -14.68 -4.65
N SER A 180 -3.21 -14.49 -4.02
CA SER A 180 -2.17 -13.61 -4.58
C SER A 180 -0.77 -14.09 -4.27
N ALA A 181 0.14 -13.89 -5.23
CA ALA A 181 1.58 -14.10 -5.04
C ALA A 181 2.27 -13.05 -4.12
N GLY A 182 1.48 -12.31 -3.32
CA GLY A 182 1.94 -11.31 -2.35
C GLY A 182 1.79 -9.85 -2.78
N CYS A 183 0.98 -9.58 -3.82
CA CYS A 183 0.50 -8.23 -4.13
C CYS A 183 -0.42 -7.70 -3.03
N VAL A 184 -0.61 -6.37 -3.01
CA VAL A 184 -1.57 -5.69 -2.14
C VAL A 184 -2.86 -5.45 -2.89
N GLU A 185 -3.90 -6.13 -2.46
CA GLU A 185 -5.26 -6.08 -3.00
C GLU A 185 -6.07 -5.04 -2.21
N ILE A 186 -6.46 -3.93 -2.84
CA ILE A 186 -7.29 -2.92 -2.17
C ILE A 186 -8.74 -3.44 -2.11
N ILE A 187 -9.26 -3.63 -0.90
CA ILE A 187 -10.65 -4.04 -0.70
C ILE A 187 -11.58 -2.85 -1.00
N GLY A 188 -12.60 -3.08 -1.82
CA GLY A 188 -13.59 -2.08 -2.23
C GLY A 188 -13.39 -1.60 -3.68
N ASN A 189 -13.90 -0.41 -3.99
CA ASN A 189 -13.75 0.18 -5.31
C ASN A 189 -12.33 0.75 -5.50
N TYR A 190 -11.57 0.17 -6.41
CA TYR A 190 -10.19 0.59 -6.67
C TYR A 190 -10.07 1.88 -7.49
N ASP A 191 -11.10 2.25 -8.27
CA ASP A 191 -11.15 3.59 -8.88
C ASP A 191 -11.37 4.67 -7.82
N ASP A 192 -12.15 4.41 -6.77
CA ASP A 192 -12.31 5.34 -5.65
C ASP A 192 -11.01 5.49 -4.83
N PHE A 193 -10.25 4.41 -4.63
CA PHE A 193 -8.90 4.48 -4.04
C PHE A 193 -7.94 5.34 -4.88
N LYS A 194 -8.00 5.24 -6.21
CA LYS A 194 -7.23 6.10 -7.11
C LYS A 194 -7.75 7.54 -7.10
N ASN A 195 -9.05 7.77 -6.97
CA ASN A 195 -9.63 9.11 -6.78
C ASN A 195 -9.13 9.78 -5.50
N ASP A 196 -9.05 9.05 -4.39
CA ASP A 196 -8.47 9.54 -3.13
C ASP A 196 -7.04 10.07 -3.31
N ILE A 197 -6.22 9.34 -4.07
CA ILE A 197 -4.87 9.76 -4.43
C ILE A 197 -4.91 11.04 -5.29
N LEU A 198 -5.81 11.11 -6.29
CA LEU A 198 -5.89 12.22 -7.23
C LEU A 198 -6.43 13.51 -6.60
N GLU A 199 -7.41 13.43 -5.70
CA GLU A 199 -7.95 14.60 -4.98
C GLU A 199 -6.90 15.22 -4.06
N LEU A 200 -6.18 14.40 -3.30
CA LEU A 200 -5.10 14.86 -2.42
C LEU A 200 -3.89 15.37 -3.22
N ALA A 201 -3.67 14.86 -4.44
CA ALA A 201 -2.71 15.43 -5.37
C ALA A 201 -3.15 16.76 -6.00
N GLY A 202 -4.45 17.11 -5.91
CA GLY A 202 -5.03 18.26 -6.63
C GLY A 202 -5.08 18.06 -8.14
N SER A 203 -5.21 16.81 -8.59
CA SER A 203 -5.26 16.48 -10.00
C SER A 203 -6.63 16.78 -10.60
N PRO A 204 -6.72 17.42 -11.78
CA PRO A 204 -7.99 17.61 -12.49
C PRO A 204 -8.59 16.30 -13.03
N ALA A 205 -7.87 15.18 -12.90
CA ALA A 205 -8.34 13.85 -13.25
C ALA A 205 -9.18 13.17 -12.14
N ALA A 206 -9.23 13.74 -10.93
CA ALA A 206 -10.05 13.23 -9.84
C ALA A 206 -11.54 13.27 -10.21
N ASN A 207 -12.29 12.23 -9.80
CA ASN A 207 -13.71 12.04 -10.13
C ASN A 207 -14.01 11.98 -11.65
N GLY A 208 -12.99 11.66 -12.46
CA GLY A 208 -13.13 11.41 -13.88
C GLY A 208 -13.61 9.99 -14.20
N SER A 209 -13.64 9.66 -15.50
CA SER A 209 -13.87 8.27 -15.94
C SER A 209 -12.72 7.35 -15.49
N PRO A 210 -12.90 6.01 -15.46
CA PRO A 210 -11.81 5.07 -15.13
C PRO A 210 -10.55 5.29 -15.97
N ARG A 211 -10.69 5.63 -17.25
CA ARG A 211 -9.56 6.01 -18.12
C ARG A 211 -8.87 7.29 -17.62
N THR A 212 -9.65 8.34 -17.37
CA THR A 212 -9.16 9.62 -16.83
C THR A 212 -8.40 9.43 -15.52
N ILE A 213 -8.91 8.59 -14.62
CA ILE A 213 -8.30 8.25 -13.34
C ILE A 213 -6.94 7.55 -13.57
N ASN A 214 -6.89 6.56 -14.46
CA ASN A 214 -5.65 5.87 -14.84
C ASN A 214 -4.60 6.83 -15.44
N ASP A 215 -5.01 7.72 -16.35
CA ASP A 215 -4.16 8.76 -16.94
C ASP A 215 -3.62 9.72 -15.87
N GLY A 216 -4.46 10.08 -14.89
CA GLY A 216 -4.12 10.90 -13.74
C GLY A 216 -3.05 10.28 -12.84
N ILE A 217 -3.18 9.00 -12.50
CA ILE A 217 -2.17 8.28 -11.69
C ILE A 217 -0.84 8.20 -12.47
N GLY A 218 -0.90 7.93 -13.78
CA GLY A 218 0.27 8.00 -14.66
C GLY A 218 0.94 9.38 -14.67
N ALA A 219 0.17 10.46 -14.67
CA ALA A 219 0.70 11.83 -14.60
C ALA A 219 1.37 12.12 -13.24
N LEU A 220 0.78 11.66 -12.13
CA LEU A 220 1.32 11.82 -10.78
C LEU A 220 2.66 11.09 -10.60
N ILE A 221 2.79 9.91 -11.21
CA ILE A 221 4.02 9.10 -11.25
C ILE A 221 5.09 9.77 -12.12
N ARG A 222 4.74 10.26 -13.32
CA ARG A 222 5.67 11.04 -14.18
C ARG A 222 6.18 12.31 -13.47
N ALA A 223 5.33 12.96 -12.68
CA ALA A 223 5.71 14.12 -11.86
C ALA A 223 6.52 13.76 -10.59
N ARG A 224 6.75 12.46 -10.33
CA ARG A 224 7.42 11.92 -9.12
C ARG A 224 6.76 12.36 -7.81
N LYS A 225 5.42 12.43 -7.82
CA LYS A 225 4.61 12.91 -6.68
C LYS A 225 3.88 11.80 -5.91
N LEU A 226 3.73 10.61 -6.50
CA LEU A 226 3.22 9.44 -5.79
C LEU A 226 4.35 8.70 -5.08
N PHE A 227 4.20 8.50 -3.78
CA PHE A 227 5.12 7.75 -2.94
C PHE A 227 4.42 6.54 -2.33
N VAL A 228 5.16 5.44 -2.15
CA VAL A 228 4.66 4.23 -1.50
C VAL A 228 5.60 3.83 -0.36
N THR A 229 5.03 3.41 0.76
CA THR A 229 5.74 2.86 1.93
C THR A 229 5.02 1.60 2.41
N TYR A 230 5.76 0.57 2.82
CA TYR A 230 5.21 -0.56 3.56
C TYR A 230 5.84 -0.56 4.95
N GLU A 231 5.06 -0.26 5.98
CA GLU A 231 5.55 -0.27 7.37
C GLU A 231 6.01 -1.68 7.76
N ALA A 232 6.99 -1.79 8.67
CA ALA A 232 7.49 -3.09 9.10
C ALA A 232 6.40 -3.92 9.82
N ALA A 233 6.05 -5.08 9.27
CA ALA A 233 5.07 -6.00 9.85
C ALA A 233 5.57 -7.46 9.87
N ALA A 234 5.11 -8.22 10.87
CA ALA A 234 5.37 -9.65 10.97
C ALA A 234 4.44 -10.44 10.06
N ARG A 235 4.97 -11.44 9.36
CA ARG A 235 4.18 -12.38 8.56
C ARG A 235 3.29 -13.22 9.50
N PRO A 236 1.96 -13.31 9.25
CA PRO A 236 1.11 -14.28 9.96
C PRO A 236 1.49 -15.72 9.58
N ASN A 237 1.16 -16.68 10.43
CA ASN A 237 1.27 -18.11 10.08
C ASN A 237 0.01 -18.57 9.35
N LEU A 238 -0.08 -18.30 8.04
CA LEU A 238 -1.29 -18.63 7.28
C LEU A 238 -1.53 -20.14 7.15
N ARG A 239 -0.48 -20.97 7.21
CA ARG A 239 -0.64 -22.43 7.13
C ARG A 239 -1.44 -23.00 8.32
N ALA A 240 -1.40 -22.32 9.47
CA ALA A 240 -2.17 -22.67 10.65
C ALA A 240 -3.51 -21.90 10.76
N SER A 241 -3.92 -21.16 9.72
CA SER A 241 -5.13 -20.34 9.73
C SER A 241 -6.22 -20.82 8.77
N LEU A 242 -6.24 -22.12 8.44
CA LEU A 242 -7.30 -22.76 7.67
C LEU A 242 -8.66 -22.41 8.29
N SER A 243 -9.56 -21.87 7.46
CA SER A 243 -10.93 -21.49 7.82
C SER A 243 -11.88 -22.64 7.53
N ARG A 244 -11.94 -23.06 6.26
CA ARG A 244 -12.81 -24.10 5.70
C ARG A 244 -12.29 -24.58 4.36
N GLN A 245 -12.81 -25.72 3.91
CA GLN A 245 -12.69 -26.20 2.53
C GLN A 245 -14.00 -25.92 1.77
N LEU A 246 -13.90 -25.68 0.46
CA LEU A 246 -15.04 -25.69 -0.49
C LEU A 246 -14.92 -26.91 -1.41
N SER A 247 -16.04 -27.52 -1.81
CA SER A 247 -15.96 -28.46 -2.93
C SER A 247 -15.82 -27.68 -4.24
N SER A 248 -15.14 -28.26 -5.23
CA SER A 248 -15.00 -27.67 -6.57
C SER A 248 -16.32 -27.49 -7.34
N LEU A 249 -17.44 -27.96 -6.78
CA LEU A 249 -18.80 -27.74 -7.29
C LEU A 249 -19.52 -26.56 -6.62
N ASP A 250 -18.98 -26.01 -5.52
CA ASP A 250 -19.53 -24.86 -4.79
C ASP A 250 -18.97 -23.51 -5.29
N GLU A 251 -18.13 -23.54 -6.32
CA GLU A 251 -17.59 -22.36 -7.01
C GLU A 251 -18.73 -21.59 -7.73
N PRO A 252 -18.98 -20.31 -7.40
CA PRO A 252 -19.70 -19.45 -8.33
C PRO A 252 -18.83 -19.23 -9.57
N GLU A 253 -19.36 -19.52 -10.78
CA GLU A 253 -18.62 -19.45 -12.05
C GLU A 253 -17.79 -18.16 -12.18
N THR A 254 -16.50 -18.25 -11.90
CA THR A 254 -15.54 -17.24 -12.34
C THR A 254 -15.31 -17.47 -13.82
N LEU A 255 -15.79 -16.54 -14.66
CA LEU A 255 -15.49 -16.54 -16.09
C LEU A 255 -13.97 -16.66 -16.28
N ASN A 256 -13.54 -17.78 -16.86
CA ASN A 256 -12.16 -18.01 -17.26
C ASN A 256 -11.78 -16.94 -18.30
N VAL A 257 -11.12 -15.89 -17.84
CA VAL A 257 -10.40 -14.98 -18.73
C VAL A 257 -9.16 -15.74 -19.16
N GLU A 258 -9.07 -16.10 -20.45
CA GLU A 258 -7.87 -16.74 -21.01
C GLU A 258 -6.65 -15.88 -20.67
N GLU A 259 -5.62 -16.50 -20.09
CA GLU A 259 -4.39 -15.82 -19.69
C GLU A 259 -3.74 -15.15 -20.92
N PRO A 260 -3.61 -13.81 -20.96
CA PRO A 260 -2.79 -13.17 -21.96
C PRO A 260 -1.33 -13.50 -21.65
N ILE A 261 -0.67 -14.18 -22.61
CA ILE A 261 0.76 -14.50 -22.59
C ILE A 261 1.55 -13.30 -22.07
N ALA A 262 2.32 -13.52 -21.00
CA ALA A 262 3.14 -12.46 -20.43
C ALA A 262 4.15 -11.95 -21.48
N ASP A 263 4.04 -10.67 -21.85
CA ASP A 263 5.02 -10.02 -22.74
C ASP A 263 6.44 -10.28 -22.22
N GLU A 264 7.23 -11.00 -23.01
CA GLU A 264 8.64 -11.21 -22.69
C GLU A 264 9.36 -9.86 -22.60
N PRO A 265 10.33 -9.71 -21.68
CA PRO A 265 11.14 -8.51 -21.63
C PRO A 265 11.95 -8.38 -22.93
N VAL A 266 11.54 -7.45 -23.80
CA VAL A 266 12.31 -7.06 -24.99
C VAL A 266 13.72 -6.68 -24.51
N ALA A 267 14.70 -7.50 -24.87
CA ALA A 267 16.10 -7.24 -24.58
C ALA A 267 16.55 -5.95 -25.32
N GLN A 268 17.32 -5.12 -24.61
CA GLN A 268 18.04 -3.98 -25.19
C GLN A 268 19.35 -4.45 -25.85
#